data_AF-A0A9D7QY31-F1
#
_entry.id   AF-A0A9D7QY31-F1
#
_cell.length_a   1.000
_cell.length_b   1.000
_cell.length_c   1.000
_cell.angle_alpha   90.00
_cell.angle_beta   90.00
_cell.angle_gamma   90.00
#
_symmetry.space_group_name_H-M   'P 1'
#
loop_
_entity.id
_entity.type
_entity.pdbx_description
1 polymer ?
#
loop_
_entity_poly.entity_id
_entity_poly.type
_entity_poly.pdbx_seq_one_letter_code
_entity_poly.pdbx_strand_id
1 'polypeptide(L)'
;MNIPTLLLGRILFSIPFLALGLMHFTSADQLATIVPSWLPGGILWVYLTGVTELCAVASILTGRYTRVVGQLLALQLVIFVTTMHVPGLLNAPDDLMKQMFMTNILKDLGLAGGALLMSHIYADRS
;
A
#
# COMPACT_ATOMS: atom_id res chain seq x y z
N MET A 1 13.76 11.58 -18.95
CA MET A 1 12.29 11.48 -18.79
C MET A 1 11.69 12.87 -18.85
N ASN A 2 10.69 13.11 -19.71
CA ASN A 2 10.10 14.44 -19.84
C ASN A 2 9.29 14.78 -18.57
N ILE A 3 9.40 16.02 -18.10
CA ILE A 3 8.75 16.49 -16.85
C ILE A 3 7.24 16.17 -16.79
N PRO A 4 6.46 16.34 -17.88
CA PRO A 4 5.03 16.03 -17.87
C PRO A 4 4.73 14.54 -17.60
N THR A 5 5.53 13.63 -18.17
CA THR A 5 5.35 12.18 -18.00
C THR A 5 5.64 11.75 -16.55
N LEU A 6 6.68 12.31 -15.94
CA LEU A 6 6.99 12.04 -14.52
C LEU A 6 5.87 12.54 -13.61
N LEU A 7 5.35 13.76 -13.87
CA LEU A 7 4.28 14.33 -13.07
C LEU A 7 3.00 13.48 -13.17
N LEU A 8 2.59 13.12 -14.38
CA LEU A 8 1.41 12.28 -14.59
C LEU A 8 1.57 10.90 -13.93
N GLY A 9 2.74 10.27 -14.06
CA GLY A 9 3.04 9.00 -13.40
C GLY A 9 2.91 9.07 -11.89
N ARG A 10 3.41 10.15 -11.26
CA ARG A 10 3.28 10.35 -9.81
C ARG A 10 1.84 10.51 -9.35
N ILE A 11 1.05 11.28 -10.10
CA ILE A 11 -0.37 11.49 -9.80
C ILE A 11 -1.10 10.16 -9.88
N LEU A 12 -1.00 9.46 -11.01
CA LEU A 12 -1.68 8.18 -11.22
C LEU A 12 -1.24 7.12 -10.19
N PHE A 13 0.06 7.05 -9.88
CA PHE A 13 0.58 6.14 -8.87
C PHE A 13 0.09 6.46 -7.45
N SER A 14 -0.19 7.73 -7.14
CA SER A 14 -0.64 8.14 -5.81
C SER A 14 -2.13 7.90 -5.56
N ILE A 15 -2.96 7.83 -6.62
CA ILE A 15 -4.42 7.69 -6.49
C ILE A 15 -4.83 6.46 -5.66
N PRO A 16 -4.31 5.24 -5.90
CA PRO A 16 -4.66 4.08 -5.09
C PRO A 16 -4.36 4.28 -3.62
N PHE A 17 -3.19 4.81 -3.27
CA PHE A 17 -2.79 5.04 -1.87
C PHE A 17 -3.60 6.15 -1.21
N LEU A 18 -4.06 7.15 -1.97
CA LEU A 18 -4.97 8.17 -1.45
C LEU A 18 -6.32 7.53 -1.09
N ALA A 19 -6.87 6.72 -1.98
CA ALA A 19 -8.15 6.05 -1.75
C ALA A 19 -8.06 5.05 -0.59
N LEU A 20 -7.03 4.18 -0.59
CA LEU A 20 -6.78 3.22 0.48
C LEU A 20 -6.52 3.95 1.82
N GLY A 21 -5.70 5.00 1.80
CA GLY A 21 -5.36 5.76 3.00
C GLY A 21 -6.58 6.37 3.66
N LEU A 22 -7.51 6.92 2.87
CA LEU A 22 -8.80 7.43 3.38
C LEU A 22 -9.71 6.29 3.88
N MET A 23 -9.76 5.17 3.16
CA MET A 23 -10.57 4.00 3.54
C MET A 23 -10.16 3.43 4.90
N HIS A 24 -8.88 3.50 5.28
CA HIS A 24 -8.40 3.12 6.60
C HIS A 24 -9.01 3.94 7.75
N PHE A 25 -9.55 5.13 7.49
CA PHE A 25 -10.28 5.92 8.48
C PHE A 25 -11.79 5.72 8.39
N THR A 26 -12.35 5.68 7.19
CA THR A 26 -13.81 5.58 6.99
C THR A 26 -14.35 4.16 7.21
N SER A 27 -13.50 3.15 7.06
CA SER A 27 -13.86 1.72 7.16
C SER A 27 -13.00 0.99 8.20
N ALA A 28 -12.54 1.72 9.23
CA ALA A 28 -11.56 1.22 10.19
C ALA A 28 -11.99 -0.05 10.91
N ASP A 29 -13.25 -0.12 11.38
CA ASP A 29 -13.80 -1.29 12.08
C ASP A 29 -13.83 -2.53 11.17
N GLN A 30 -14.19 -2.35 9.90
CA GLN A 30 -14.20 -3.44 8.93
C GLN A 30 -12.79 -3.96 8.67
N LEU A 31 -11.82 -3.06 8.50
CA LEU A 31 -10.42 -3.41 8.28
C LEU A 31 -9.74 -3.96 9.54
N ALA A 32 -10.25 -3.67 10.73
CA ALA A 32 -9.75 -4.29 11.96
C ALA A 32 -9.98 -5.81 11.98
N THR A 33 -11.03 -6.30 11.29
CA THR A 33 -11.35 -7.73 11.22
C THR A 33 -10.32 -8.56 10.44
N ILE A 34 -9.51 -7.92 9.59
CA ILE A 34 -8.46 -8.58 8.81
C ILE A 34 -7.08 -8.46 9.45
N VAL A 35 -6.93 -7.68 10.52
CA VAL A 35 -5.67 -7.61 11.28
C VAL A 35 -5.41 -8.97 11.92
N PRO A 36 -4.22 -9.56 11.75
CA PRO A 36 -3.93 -10.88 12.30
C PRO A 36 -4.10 -10.92 13.82
N SER A 37 -4.79 -11.94 14.34
CA SER A 37 -5.13 -12.05 15.77
C SER A 37 -3.93 -12.18 16.70
N TRP A 38 -2.78 -12.62 16.19
CA TRP A 38 -1.53 -12.70 16.93
C TRP A 38 -0.83 -11.34 17.10
N LEU A 39 -1.24 -10.32 16.35
CA LEU A 39 -0.64 -8.99 16.39
C LEU A 39 -1.40 -8.09 17.40
N PRO A 40 -0.79 -7.71 18.53
CA PRO A 40 -1.46 -6.86 19.50
C PRO A 40 -1.68 -5.45 18.94
N GLY A 41 -2.80 -4.82 19.32
CA GLY A 41 -3.12 -3.43 18.95
C GLY A 41 -4.34 -3.27 18.02
N GLY A 42 -4.76 -4.33 17.32
CA GLY A 42 -6.01 -4.38 16.55
C GLY A 42 -6.20 -3.16 15.62
N ILE A 43 -7.28 -2.41 15.82
CA ILE A 43 -7.66 -1.24 15.01
C ILE A 43 -6.59 -0.13 14.95
N LEU A 44 -5.69 -0.05 15.93
CA LEU A 44 -4.60 0.93 15.90
C LEU A 44 -3.70 0.76 14.67
N TRP A 45 -3.47 -0.49 14.24
CA TRP A 45 -2.69 -0.78 13.03
C TRP A 45 -3.40 -0.32 11.76
N VAL A 46 -4.73 -0.32 11.76
CA VAL A 46 -5.54 0.16 10.63
C VAL A 46 -5.33 1.66 10.45
N TYR A 47 -5.48 2.44 11.53
CA TYR A 47 -5.23 3.89 11.46
C TYR A 47 -3.77 4.21 11.14
N LEU A 48 -2.81 3.48 11.73
CA LEU A 48 -1.39 3.67 11.42
C LEU A 48 -1.10 3.43 9.93
N THR A 49 -1.68 2.39 9.35
CA THR A 49 -1.56 2.10 7.91
C THR A 49 -2.16 3.23 7.06
N GLY A 50 -3.33 3.74 7.43
CA GLY A 50 -3.92 4.89 6.75
C GLY A 50 -3.01 6.12 6.77
N VAL A 51 -2.37 6.41 7.92
CA VAL A 51 -1.41 7.50 8.05
C VAL A 51 -0.19 7.28 7.14
N THR A 52 0.41 6.09 7.14
CA THR A 52 1.60 5.81 6.31
C THR A 52 1.28 5.92 4.82
N GLU A 53 0.10 5.48 4.38
CA GLU A 53 -0.35 5.60 2.99
C GLU A 53 -0.54 7.07 2.58
N LEU A 54 -1.18 7.90 3.43
CA LEU A 54 -1.36 9.33 3.15
C LEU A 54 -0.02 10.09 3.18
N CYS A 55 0.90 9.73 4.09
CA CYS A 55 2.26 10.25 4.08
C CYS A 55 3.00 9.86 2.79
N ALA A 56 2.78 8.65 2.27
CA ALA A 56 3.35 8.22 1.01
C ALA A 56 2.83 9.04 -0.17
N VAL A 57 1.52 9.31 -0.23
CA VAL A 57 0.93 10.22 -1.23
C VAL A 57 1.59 11.60 -1.17
N ALA A 58 1.68 12.21 0.02
CA ALA A 58 2.30 13.52 0.17
C ALA A 58 3.77 13.53 -0.28
N SER A 59 4.54 12.51 0.12
CA SER A 59 5.94 12.35 -0.28
C SER A 59 6.11 12.18 -1.79
N ILE A 60 5.30 11.32 -2.42
CA ILE A 60 5.37 11.05 -3.86
C ILE A 60 4.95 12.28 -4.67
N LEU A 61 3.88 12.98 -4.29
CA LEU A 61 3.38 14.17 -4.99
C LEU A 61 4.25 15.41 -4.82
N THR A 62 4.97 15.54 -3.70
CA THR A 62 5.96 16.63 -3.51
C THR A 62 7.35 16.26 -4.03
N GLY A 63 7.67 14.97 -4.13
CA GLY A 63 8.97 14.47 -4.60
C GLY A 63 10.01 14.48 -3.48
N ARG A 64 9.57 14.73 -2.24
CA ARG A 64 10.43 14.85 -1.06
C ARG A 64 10.40 13.54 -0.29
N TYR A 65 11.58 13.02 0.08
CA TYR A 65 11.73 11.72 0.74
C TYR A 65 11.19 10.50 -0.05
N THR A 66 10.81 10.68 -1.33
CA THR A 66 10.18 9.65 -2.16
C THR A 66 11.01 8.36 -2.25
N ARG A 67 12.35 8.45 -2.19
CA ARG A 67 13.24 7.30 -2.14
C ARG A 67 12.93 6.40 -0.94
N VAL A 68 13.10 6.92 0.27
CA VAL A 68 12.91 6.15 1.50
C VAL A 68 11.44 5.73 1.65
N VAL A 69 10.51 6.64 1.37
CA VAL A 69 9.08 6.36 1.49
C VAL A 69 8.61 5.31 0.49
N GLY A 70 9.15 5.30 -0.74
CA GLY A 70 8.86 4.25 -1.72
C GLY A 70 9.36 2.87 -1.27
N GLN A 71 10.53 2.79 -0.63
CA GLN A 71 11.05 1.54 -0.05
C GLN A 71 10.18 1.04 1.10
N LEU A 72 9.80 1.94 2.02
CA LEU A 72 8.95 1.59 3.16
C LEU A 72 7.53 1.17 2.72
N LEU A 73 6.97 1.86 1.72
CA LEU A 73 5.68 1.51 1.14
C LEU A 73 5.72 0.13 0.47
N ALA A 74 6.75 -0.15 -0.31
CA ALA A 74 6.93 -1.48 -0.91
C ALA A 74 7.05 -2.57 0.17
N LEU A 75 7.82 -2.30 1.23
CA LEU A 75 7.94 -3.22 2.37
C LEU A 75 6.59 -3.46 3.04
N GLN A 76 5.81 -2.41 3.32
CA GLN A 76 4.47 -2.51 3.91
C GLN A 76 3.55 -3.41 3.06
N LEU A 77 3.52 -3.19 1.75
CA LEU A 77 2.71 -3.99 0.82
C LEU A 77 3.14 -5.46 0.79
N VAL A 78 4.45 -5.74 0.79
CA VAL A 78 4.97 -7.12 0.85
C VAL A 78 4.61 -7.79 2.19
N ILE A 79 4.65 -7.06 3.30
CA ILE A 79 4.17 -7.56 4.59
C ILE A 79 2.69 -7.93 4.49
N PHE A 80 1.86 -7.10 3.86
CA PHE A 80 0.41 -7.37 3.72
C PHE A 80 0.15 -8.61 2.86
N VAL A 81 0.85 -8.72 1.73
CA VAL A 81 0.80 -9.91 0.88
C VAL A 81 1.13 -11.16 1.67
N THR A 82 2.24 -11.16 2.41
CA THR A 82 2.76 -12.37 3.07
C THR A 82 2.04 -12.73 4.37
N THR A 83 1.59 -11.76 5.14
CA THR A 83 1.02 -11.98 6.49
C THR A 83 -0.50 -11.96 6.53
N MET A 84 -1.16 -11.34 5.54
CA MET A 84 -2.62 -11.23 5.50
C MET A 84 -3.20 -11.91 4.25
N HIS A 85 -2.77 -11.52 3.06
CA HIS A 85 -3.46 -11.97 1.84
C HIS A 85 -3.13 -13.41 1.42
N VAL A 86 -1.87 -13.85 1.54
CA VAL A 86 -1.51 -15.25 1.28
C VAL A 86 -2.17 -16.20 2.29
N PRO A 87 -2.09 -15.97 3.63
CA PRO A 87 -2.84 -16.78 4.58
C PRO A 87 -4.35 -16.73 4.35
N GLY A 88 -4.90 -15.56 4.02
CA GLY A 88 -6.32 -15.40 3.69
C GLY A 88 -6.75 -16.22 2.48
N LEU A 89 -5.93 -16.23 1.42
CA LEU A 89 -6.18 -17.05 0.22
C LEU A 89 -6.18 -18.55 0.53
N LEU A 90 -5.18 -19.01 1.31
CA LEU A 90 -5.04 -20.43 1.65
C LEU A 90 -6.20 -20.95 2.51
N ASN A 91 -6.81 -20.07 3.31
CA ASN A 91 -7.90 -20.42 4.23
C ASN A 91 -9.27 -19.89 3.78
N ALA A 92 -9.40 -19.42 2.53
CA ALA A 92 -10.63 -18.83 2.03
C ALA A 92 -11.77 -19.87 1.97
N PRO A 93 -12.97 -19.57 2.52
CA PRO A 93 -14.05 -20.54 2.65
C PRO A 93 -14.78 -20.85 1.33
N ASP A 94 -14.68 -19.94 0.35
CA ASP A 94 -15.36 -20.03 -0.93
C ASP A 94 -14.54 -19.36 -2.05
N ASP A 95 -14.97 -19.55 -3.29
CA ASP A 95 -14.24 -19.06 -4.46
C ASP A 95 -14.32 -17.53 -4.64
N LEU A 96 -15.35 -16.88 -4.10
CA LEU A 96 -15.46 -15.42 -4.11
C LEU A 96 -14.36 -14.81 -3.23
N MET A 97 -14.18 -15.33 -2.02
CA MET A 97 -13.12 -14.90 -1.10
C MET A 97 -11.73 -15.20 -1.66
N LYS A 98 -11.52 -16.36 -2.30
CA LYS A 98 -10.25 -16.65 -3.00
C LYS A 98 -9.94 -15.60 -4.06
N GLN A 99 -10.92 -15.24 -4.88
CA GLN A 99 -10.75 -14.23 -5.92
C GLN A 99 -10.42 -12.86 -5.34
N MET A 100 -11.04 -12.48 -4.22
CA MET A 100 -10.72 -11.24 -3.51
C MET A 100 -9.27 -11.22 -3.03
N PHE A 101 -8.80 -12.28 -2.36
CA PHE A 101 -7.41 -12.35 -1.91
C PHE A 101 -6.41 -12.38 -3.07
N MET A 102 -6.69 -13.14 -4.14
CA MET A 102 -5.85 -13.12 -5.35
C MET A 102 -5.74 -11.73 -5.96
N THR A 103 -6.86 -11.01 -6.06
CA THR A 103 -6.87 -9.62 -6.56
C THR A 103 -6.01 -8.71 -5.69
N ASN A 104 -6.12 -8.84 -4.36
CA ASN A 104 -5.32 -8.04 -3.43
C ASN A 104 -3.82 -8.35 -3.52
N ILE A 105 -3.43 -9.63 -3.64
CA ILE A 105 -2.03 -10.04 -3.82
C ILE A 105 -1.44 -9.40 -5.08
N LEU A 106 -2.13 -9.53 -6.22
CA LEU A 106 -1.65 -9.00 -7.50
C LEU A 106 -1.57 -7.46 -7.48
N LYS A 107 -2.58 -6.82 -6.91
CA LYS A 107 -2.64 -5.37 -6.72
C LYS A 107 -1.46 -4.88 -5.87
N ASP A 108 -1.24 -5.47 -4.69
CA ASP A 108 -0.18 -5.04 -3.77
C ASP A 108 1.21 -5.30 -4.33
N LEU A 109 1.45 -6.43 -5.02
CA LEU A 109 2.72 -6.69 -5.68
C LEU A 109 3.00 -5.70 -6.82
N GLY A 110 2.00 -5.40 -7.65
CA GLY A 110 2.12 -4.40 -8.72
C GLY A 110 2.43 -3.01 -8.16
N LEU A 111 1.72 -2.61 -7.09
CA LEU A 111 1.93 -1.35 -6.40
C LEU A 111 3.30 -1.29 -5.70
N ALA A 112 3.76 -2.38 -5.10
CA ALA A 112 5.09 -2.47 -4.49
C ALA A 112 6.20 -2.31 -5.54
N GLY A 113 6.05 -2.95 -6.70
CA GLY A 113 6.96 -2.75 -7.84
C GLY A 113 6.99 -1.28 -8.28
N GLY A 114 5.82 -0.65 -8.42
CA GLY A 114 5.71 0.78 -8.71
C GLY A 114 6.38 1.67 -7.65
N ALA A 115 6.25 1.32 -6.37
CA ALA A 115 6.85 2.06 -5.26
C ALA A 115 8.38 1.99 -5.30
N LEU A 116 8.94 0.83 -5.63
CA LEU A 116 10.39 0.65 -5.79
C LEU A 116 10.93 1.40 -7.02
N LEU A 117 10.20 1.39 -8.14
CA LEU A 117 10.57 2.17 -9.32
C LEU A 117 10.53 3.68 -9.02
N MET A 118 9.50 4.15 -8.32
CA MET A 118 9.41 5.54 -7.84
C MET A 118 10.56 5.87 -6.88
N SER A 119 10.91 4.96 -5.97
CA SER A 119 12.08 5.14 -5.11
C SER A 119 13.36 5.30 -5.91
N HIS A 120 13.59 4.44 -6.91
CA HIS A 120 14.79 4.47 -7.74
C HIS A 120 14.93 5.78 -8.53
N ILE A 121 13.84 6.28 -9.12
CA ILE A 121 13.83 7.56 -9.86
C ILE A 121 14.31 8.74 -8.98
N TYR A 122 14.09 8.67 -7.67
CA TYR A 122 14.46 9.71 -6.70
C TYR A 122 15.74 9.36 -5.92
N ALA A 123 16.45 8.29 -6.27
CA ALA A 123 17.70 7.89 -5.62
C ALA A 123 18.84 8.91 -5.86
N ASP A 124 18.83 9.58 -7.01
CA ASP A 124 19.88 10.50 -7.45
C ASP A 124 19.54 11.98 -7.21
N ARG A 125 18.40 12.26 -6.54
CA ARG A 125 17.89 13.62 -6.28
C ARG A 125 18.01 14.05 -4.81
N SER A 126 18.62 13.23 -3.96
CA SER A 126 18.79 13.44 -2.52
C SER A 126 20.18 13.92 -2.15
#